data_AF-A0A545USV1-F1
#
_entry.id   AF-A0A545USV1-F1
#
_cell.length_a   1.000
_cell.length_b   1.000
_cell.length_c   1.000
_cell.angle_alpha   90.00
_cell.angle_beta   90.00
_cell.angle_gamma   90.00
#
_symmetry.space_group_name_H-M   'P 1'
#
loop_
_entity.id
_entity.type
_entity.pdbx_description
1 polymer ?
#
loop_
_entity_poly.entity_id
_entity_poly.type
_entity_poly.pdbx_seq_one_letter_code
_entity_poly.pdbx_strand_id
1 'polypeptide(L)'
;MCRLRGNVSPVQPYKSPPNCKVWTALVAHCHYLCLTLSGTASHTVGCKKEIARLIMPQSSWAQEVVDRFFSGRKSPSRMQCDEIARRVSGASTVCPVDSPGSMSYTVVCSGCPGPQQNLIVSLREPEAVFDEEMVKLAKQIHGTLVPESTCHGNVEGADPPLLIYSMPYLRGSSCINVLAFQVEMDPDEQTKHQVFVKYFARCWYSPRLVSHQSQADKQEGIRKRLARLAEESPSILPGSILSELLQTLPSLFSPDYPQALTHSDFSVTNILVDEDTFEITGVVDWSIAAIMPFGMDLDILFLTTGFMTKDGWHDYACKRLLRETFWEEFWAISGIEGEENRGRIRVLSEAAGQIGAILRLAFRRNADGSPSDEVSISESRIKQLRAWFSAYI
;
A
#
# COMPACT_ATOMS: atom_id res chain seq x y z
N MET A 1 32.26 6.68 -57.43
CA MET A 1 30.98 6.49 -56.72
C MET A 1 31.22 5.58 -55.51
N CYS A 2 32.08 6.02 -54.59
CA CYS A 2 31.81 6.82 -53.37
C CYS A 2 31.30 5.98 -52.19
N ARG A 3 32.29 5.54 -51.41
CA ARG A 3 32.24 4.90 -50.10
C ARG A 3 31.65 5.86 -49.07
N LEU A 4 30.75 5.38 -48.21
CA LEU A 4 30.38 6.05 -46.96
C LEU A 4 31.09 5.34 -45.79
N ARG A 5 32.06 6.03 -45.20
CA ARG A 5 32.61 5.75 -43.86
C ARG A 5 31.79 6.59 -42.88
N GLY A 6 31.10 5.95 -41.93
CA GLY A 6 30.50 6.61 -40.78
C GLY A 6 31.35 6.34 -39.54
N ASN A 7 32.01 7.39 -39.03
CA ASN A 7 32.69 7.39 -37.74
C ASN A 7 31.64 7.22 -36.62
N VAL A 8 31.86 6.26 -35.74
CA VAL A 8 31.15 6.14 -34.46
C VAL A 8 31.97 6.89 -33.41
N SER A 9 31.45 8.00 -32.90
CA SER A 9 31.95 8.64 -31.68
C SER A 9 31.27 8.01 -30.46
N PRO A 10 31.97 7.83 -29.32
CA PRO A 10 31.40 7.22 -28.13
C PRO A 10 30.43 8.19 -27.43
N VAL A 11 29.23 7.69 -27.15
CA VAL A 11 28.20 8.36 -26.35
C VAL A 11 28.70 8.48 -24.90
N GLN A 12 28.77 9.70 -24.39
CA GLN A 12 29.02 9.96 -22.97
C GLN A 12 27.80 9.55 -22.13
N PRO A 13 28.00 9.03 -20.90
CA PRO A 13 26.90 8.68 -20.01
C PRO A 13 26.18 9.94 -19.51
N TYR A 14 24.86 9.93 -19.66
CA TYR A 14 23.95 10.94 -19.15
C TYR A 14 24.10 11.03 -17.63
N LYS A 15 24.51 12.20 -17.13
CA LYS A 15 24.51 12.49 -15.68
C LYS A 15 23.07 12.65 -15.22
N SER A 16 22.63 11.77 -14.33
CA SER A 16 21.36 11.85 -13.60
C SER A 16 21.27 13.14 -12.77
N PRO A 17 20.14 13.87 -12.79
CA PRO A 17 19.98 15.08 -11.99
C PRO A 17 19.82 14.77 -10.48
N PRO A 18 20.25 15.68 -9.59
CA PRO A 18 20.45 15.38 -8.18
C PRO A 18 19.18 15.64 -7.34
N ASN A 19 18.09 14.87 -7.54
CA ASN A 19 16.85 15.02 -6.75
C ASN A 19 16.24 13.71 -6.20
N CYS A 20 17.04 12.65 -6.02
CA CYS A 20 16.58 11.37 -5.46
C CYS A 20 16.40 11.33 -3.92
N LYS A 21 16.53 12.44 -3.19
CA LYS A 21 16.39 12.47 -1.72
C LYS A 21 14.96 12.62 -1.20
N VAL A 22 13.98 12.91 -2.06
CA VAL A 22 12.62 13.32 -1.65
C VAL A 22 11.64 12.14 -1.54
N TRP A 23 11.87 11.04 -2.26
CA TRP A 23 10.94 9.89 -2.34
C TRP A 23 10.78 9.14 -1.01
N THR A 24 11.81 9.05 -0.18
CA THR A 24 11.77 8.31 1.10
C THR A 24 11.07 9.07 2.24
N ALA A 25 10.99 10.40 2.14
CA ALA A 25 10.42 11.23 3.20
C ALA A 25 8.89 11.12 3.30
N LEU A 26 8.20 10.71 2.22
CA LEU A 26 6.78 10.96 2.04
C LEU A 26 5.83 9.86 2.46
N VAL A 27 6.20 8.60 2.26
CA VAL A 27 5.48 7.48 2.91
C VAL A 27 5.63 7.58 4.44
N ALA A 28 6.73 8.16 4.92
CA ALA A 28 6.90 8.51 6.34
C ALA A 28 6.10 9.76 6.75
N HIS A 29 5.89 10.73 5.84
CA HIS A 29 5.09 11.94 6.09
C HIS A 29 3.59 11.66 6.12
N CYS A 30 3.08 10.66 5.38
CA CYS A 30 1.67 10.22 5.48
C CYS A 30 1.31 9.76 6.91
N HIS A 31 2.22 9.01 7.56
CA HIS A 31 2.08 8.66 8.97
C HIS A 31 2.34 9.87 9.91
N TYR A 32 3.26 10.78 9.55
CA TYR A 32 3.66 11.89 10.43
C TYR A 32 2.67 13.06 10.47
N LEU A 33 2.04 13.44 9.34
CA LEU A 33 1.10 14.55 9.27
C LEU A 33 -0.24 14.24 9.96
N CYS A 34 -0.71 12.99 9.87
CA CYS A 34 -1.88 12.52 10.64
C CYS A 34 -1.64 12.60 12.16
N LEU A 35 -0.40 12.40 12.62
CA LEU A 35 -0.04 12.46 14.05
C LEU A 35 0.12 13.87 14.61
N THR A 36 0.17 14.90 13.76
CA THR A 36 0.34 16.30 14.21
C THR A 36 -0.97 17.07 14.36
N LEU A 37 -2.09 16.63 13.77
CA LEU A 37 -3.33 17.41 13.73
C LEU A 37 -4.39 17.03 14.77
N SER A 38 -4.20 15.95 15.54
CA SER A 38 -5.19 15.45 16.52
C SER A 38 -4.78 15.55 18.00
N GLY A 39 -3.61 16.13 18.29
CA GLY A 39 -3.15 16.31 19.67
C GLY A 39 -3.66 17.61 20.31
N THR A 40 -4.84 17.61 20.91
CA THR A 40 -5.19 18.41 22.11
C THR A 40 -6.56 18.00 22.68
N ALA A 41 -6.55 17.28 23.80
CA ALA A 41 -7.63 17.20 24.77
C ALA A 41 -7.03 17.64 26.13
N SER A 42 -7.64 18.40 27.04
CA SER A 42 -9.04 18.81 27.25
C SER A 42 -9.06 20.05 28.18
N HIS A 43 -10.26 20.58 28.44
CA HIS A 43 -10.63 21.63 29.41
C HIS A 43 -10.42 23.10 29.01
N THR A 44 -11.39 23.66 28.27
CA THR A 44 -12.30 24.73 28.76
C THR A 44 -13.24 25.17 27.65
N VAL A 45 -14.53 25.17 27.95
CA VAL A 45 -15.59 25.73 27.11
C VAL A 45 -15.37 27.26 27.07
N GLY A 46 -14.91 27.80 25.94
CA GLY A 46 -14.83 29.25 25.77
C GLY A 46 -13.85 29.80 24.73
N CYS A 47 -12.82 29.06 24.29
CA CYS A 47 -11.73 29.63 23.49
C CYS A 47 -11.50 29.00 22.10
N LYS A 48 -12.53 28.41 21.48
CA LYS A 48 -12.39 27.81 20.13
C LYS A 48 -12.49 28.81 18.97
N LYS A 49 -12.97 30.05 19.20
CA LYS A 49 -13.20 31.03 18.12
C LYS A 49 -12.04 32.00 17.86
N GLU A 50 -11.03 32.06 18.73
CA GLU A 50 -10.02 33.14 18.68
C GLU A 50 -8.59 32.66 18.33
N ILE A 51 -8.31 31.36 18.41
CA ILE A 51 -7.03 30.77 17.99
C ILE A 51 -6.98 30.50 16.47
N ALA A 52 -8.14 30.48 15.79
CA ALA A 52 -8.24 30.24 14.35
C ALA A 52 -7.78 31.42 13.46
N ARG A 53 -7.41 32.57 14.03
CA ARG A 53 -7.05 33.79 13.26
C ARG A 53 -5.54 34.05 13.12
N LEU A 54 -4.65 33.23 13.70
CA LEU A 54 -3.21 33.49 13.69
C LEU A 54 -2.32 32.35 13.16
N ILE A 55 -2.90 31.33 12.54
CA ILE A 55 -2.14 30.26 11.88
C ILE A 55 -2.33 30.44 10.37
N MET A 56 -1.26 30.80 9.65
CA MET A 56 -1.25 30.70 8.18
C MET A 56 -1.76 29.30 7.81
N PRO A 57 -2.74 29.15 6.90
CA PRO A 57 -3.29 27.84 6.63
C PRO A 57 -2.19 26.96 6.03
N GLN A 58 -1.68 26.02 6.83
CA GLN A 58 -0.84 24.95 6.29
C GLN A 58 -1.71 24.19 5.28
N SER A 59 -1.15 23.93 4.10
CA SER A 59 -1.77 23.08 3.09
C SER A 59 -2.14 21.73 3.71
N SER A 60 -3.31 21.19 3.37
CA SER A 60 -3.63 19.81 3.76
C SER A 60 -2.63 18.86 3.10
N TRP A 61 -2.32 17.73 3.75
CA TRP A 61 -1.44 16.71 3.18
C TRP A 61 -1.89 16.28 1.76
N ALA A 62 -3.20 16.11 1.55
CA ALA A 62 -3.76 15.80 0.25
C ALA A 62 -3.40 16.87 -0.80
N GLN A 63 -3.45 18.16 -0.43
CA GLN A 63 -3.06 19.24 -1.33
C GLN A 63 -1.55 19.21 -1.63
N GLU A 64 -0.70 18.92 -0.64
CA GLU A 64 0.76 18.80 -0.85
C GLU A 64 1.13 17.65 -1.80
N VAL A 65 0.44 16.52 -1.71
CA VAL A 65 0.65 15.38 -2.63
C VAL A 65 0.24 15.77 -4.05
N VAL A 66 -0.91 16.40 -4.21
CA VAL A 66 -1.39 16.89 -5.52
C VAL A 66 -0.43 17.93 -6.09
N ASP A 67 0.01 18.91 -5.29
CA ASP A 67 0.95 19.94 -5.73
C ASP A 67 2.28 19.34 -6.18
N ARG A 68 2.75 18.30 -5.48
CA ARG A 68 3.96 17.57 -5.90
C ARG A 68 3.77 16.83 -7.21
N PHE A 69 2.63 16.20 -7.45
CA PHE A 69 2.34 15.51 -8.71
C PHE A 69 2.39 16.46 -9.93
N PHE A 70 2.00 17.72 -9.73
CA PHE A 70 2.08 18.76 -10.77
C PHE A 70 3.39 19.55 -10.76
N SER A 71 4.23 19.39 -9.74
CA SER A 71 5.48 20.13 -9.61
C SER A 71 6.46 19.78 -10.74
N GLY A 72 6.77 20.77 -11.59
CA GLY A 72 7.67 20.60 -12.72
C GLY A 72 7.05 19.92 -13.95
N ARG A 73 5.78 19.52 -13.88
CA ARG A 73 5.01 19.02 -15.03
C ARG A 73 4.68 20.17 -15.98
N LYS A 74 5.02 20.03 -17.26
CA LYS A 74 4.72 21.07 -18.26
C LYS A 74 3.27 21.02 -18.73
N SER A 75 2.74 19.81 -18.87
CA SER A 75 1.37 19.54 -19.29
C SER A 75 0.97 18.11 -18.88
N PRO A 76 -0.31 17.85 -18.57
CA PRO A 76 -1.38 18.80 -18.29
C PRO A 76 -1.27 19.45 -16.90
N SER A 77 -1.88 20.63 -16.74
CA SER A 77 -2.17 21.26 -15.44
C SER A 77 -3.35 20.57 -14.72
N ARG A 78 -3.53 20.85 -13.42
CA ARG A 78 -4.66 20.33 -12.64
C ARG A 78 -6.02 20.61 -13.29
N MET A 79 -6.25 21.83 -13.76
CA MET A 79 -7.52 22.18 -14.42
C MET A 79 -7.75 21.40 -15.73
N GLN A 80 -6.68 21.14 -16.49
CA GLN A 80 -6.75 20.33 -17.70
C GLN A 80 -7.04 18.86 -17.35
N CYS A 81 -6.44 18.33 -16.29
CA CYS A 81 -6.78 17.00 -15.77
C CYS A 81 -8.25 16.91 -15.35
N ASP A 82 -8.79 17.91 -14.65
CA ASP A 82 -10.21 17.95 -14.27
C ASP A 82 -11.13 17.99 -15.50
N GLU A 83 -10.73 18.71 -16.54
CA GLU A 83 -11.47 18.73 -17.81
C GLU A 83 -11.40 17.41 -18.58
N ILE A 84 -10.25 16.73 -18.55
CA ILE A 84 -10.11 15.36 -19.08
C ILE A 84 -11.04 14.43 -18.31
N ALA A 85 -11.06 14.51 -16.97
CA ALA A 85 -11.92 13.69 -16.13
C ALA A 85 -13.41 13.92 -16.42
N ARG A 86 -13.84 15.17 -16.62
CA ARG A 86 -15.22 15.49 -17.06
C ARG A 86 -15.54 14.90 -18.43
N ARG A 87 -14.63 15.01 -19.40
CA ARG A 87 -14.84 14.46 -20.75
C ARG A 87 -14.95 12.93 -20.75
N VAL A 88 -14.13 12.26 -19.96
CA VAL A 88 -14.11 10.79 -19.85
C VAL A 88 -15.35 10.25 -19.14
N SER A 89 -15.79 10.92 -18.08
CA SER A 89 -16.89 10.46 -17.22
C SER A 89 -18.28 10.99 -17.61
N GLY A 90 -18.35 12.10 -18.36
CA GLY A 90 -19.58 12.85 -18.57
C GLY A 90 -20.09 13.56 -17.31
N ALA A 91 -19.30 13.63 -16.23
CA ALA A 91 -19.71 14.17 -14.94
C ALA A 91 -19.90 15.70 -14.96
N SER A 92 -20.92 16.17 -14.23
CA SER A 92 -21.12 17.60 -13.97
C SER A 92 -20.12 18.14 -12.93
N THR A 93 -19.61 17.28 -12.06
CA THR A 93 -18.78 17.69 -10.92
C THR A 93 -17.57 16.78 -10.79
N VAL A 94 -16.41 17.40 -10.52
CA VAL A 94 -15.13 16.72 -10.29
C VAL A 94 -14.56 17.24 -8.98
N CYS A 95 -14.27 16.33 -8.06
CA CYS A 95 -13.71 16.63 -6.75
C CYS A 95 -12.42 15.83 -6.53
N PRO A 96 -11.39 16.40 -5.88
CA PRO A 96 -10.22 15.62 -5.47
C PRO A 96 -10.63 14.54 -4.47
N VAL A 97 -9.90 13.43 -4.46
CA VAL A 97 -10.03 12.41 -3.41
C VAL A 97 -9.40 12.89 -2.10
N ASP A 98 -9.90 12.39 -0.97
CA ASP A 98 -9.35 12.72 0.36
C ASP A 98 -7.96 12.12 0.60
N SER A 99 -7.65 11.01 -0.10
CA SER A 99 -6.39 10.28 0.02
C SER A 99 -5.72 10.07 -1.33
N PRO A 100 -5.05 11.10 -1.90
CA PRO A 100 -4.39 10.98 -3.20
C PRO A 100 -3.12 10.12 -3.13
N GLY A 101 -2.88 9.36 -4.19
CA GLY A 101 -1.62 8.65 -4.40
C GLY A 101 -0.51 9.58 -4.90
N SER A 102 0.75 9.21 -4.69
CA SER A 102 1.90 10.05 -5.09
C SER A 102 2.18 10.06 -6.61
N MET A 103 1.68 9.05 -7.32
CA MET A 103 1.97 8.82 -8.75
C MET A 103 0.73 8.92 -9.64
N SER A 104 -0.36 9.45 -9.09
CA SER A 104 -1.57 9.69 -9.85
C SER A 104 -2.28 10.93 -9.35
N TYR A 105 -2.90 11.65 -10.27
CA TYR A 105 -3.95 12.59 -9.94
C TYR A 105 -5.29 11.90 -10.08
N THR A 106 -5.96 11.68 -8.96
CA THR A 106 -7.22 10.92 -8.89
C THR A 106 -8.34 11.81 -8.37
N VAL A 107 -9.50 11.71 -9.03
CA VAL A 107 -10.68 12.53 -8.75
C VAL A 107 -11.95 11.69 -8.72
N VAL A 108 -12.90 12.12 -7.89
CA VAL A 108 -14.29 11.64 -7.88
C VAL A 108 -15.10 12.46 -8.87
N CYS A 109 -15.73 11.79 -9.81
CA CYS A 109 -16.60 12.33 -10.83
C CYS A 109 -18.06 12.00 -10.46
N SER A 110 -18.88 13.01 -10.23
CA SER A 110 -20.29 12.86 -9.83
C SER A 110 -21.25 13.62 -10.75
N GLY A 111 -22.52 13.20 -10.73
CA GLY A 111 -23.52 13.70 -11.68
C GLY A 111 -23.30 13.18 -13.10
N CYS A 112 -22.80 11.95 -13.24
CA CYS A 112 -22.66 11.27 -14.52
C CYS A 112 -24.05 10.93 -15.11
N PRO A 113 -24.24 10.99 -16.45
CA PRO A 113 -25.50 10.64 -17.08
C PRO A 113 -25.79 9.12 -17.01
N GLY A 114 -27.04 8.76 -16.73
CA GLY A 114 -27.52 7.37 -16.68
C GLY A 114 -27.66 6.81 -15.24
N PRO A 115 -27.96 5.51 -15.08
CA PRO A 115 -28.10 4.86 -13.78
C PRO A 115 -26.75 4.63 -13.06
N GLN A 116 -25.64 5.11 -13.63
CA GLN A 116 -24.31 4.88 -13.08
C GLN A 116 -24.10 5.68 -11.80
N GLN A 117 -23.46 5.02 -10.83
CA GLN A 117 -22.94 5.64 -9.62
C GLN A 117 -21.77 6.57 -9.98
N ASN A 118 -21.29 7.34 -9.00
CA ASN A 118 -20.07 8.15 -9.16
C ASN A 118 -18.93 7.31 -9.78
N LEU A 119 -18.06 7.96 -10.54
CA LEU A 119 -16.87 7.35 -11.12
C LEU A 119 -15.62 7.90 -10.44
N ILE A 120 -14.56 7.11 -10.44
CA ILE A 120 -13.21 7.59 -10.18
C ILE A 120 -12.51 7.72 -11.53
N VAL A 121 -11.85 8.86 -11.75
CA VAL A 121 -10.89 9.02 -12.86
C VAL A 121 -9.51 9.22 -12.27
N SER A 122 -8.54 8.45 -12.73
CA SER A 122 -7.15 8.48 -12.28
C SER A 122 -6.24 8.72 -13.48
N LEU A 123 -5.47 9.81 -13.43
CA LEU A 123 -4.42 10.12 -14.40
C LEU A 123 -3.08 9.70 -13.80
N ARG A 124 -2.48 8.66 -14.35
CA ARG A 124 -1.39 7.90 -13.74
C ARG A 124 -0.10 8.07 -14.52
N GLU A 125 1.02 8.13 -13.79
CA GLU A 125 2.36 8.09 -14.39
C GLU A 125 2.63 6.71 -15.02
N PRO A 126 3.51 6.61 -16.04
CA PRO A 126 3.80 5.35 -16.73
C PRO A 126 4.26 4.22 -15.82
N GLU A 127 4.91 4.55 -14.71
CA GLU A 127 5.40 3.60 -13.71
C GLU A 127 4.29 3.08 -12.79
N ALA A 128 3.14 3.75 -12.74
CA ALA A 128 2.01 3.39 -11.88
C ALA A 128 0.84 2.76 -12.64
N VAL A 129 1.08 2.26 -13.86
CA VAL A 129 0.03 1.61 -14.67
C VAL A 129 -0.45 0.31 -14.05
N PHE A 130 -1.71 -0.03 -14.29
CA PHE A 130 -2.26 -1.31 -13.83
C PHE A 130 -1.82 -2.44 -14.77
N ASP A 131 -1.34 -3.54 -14.19
CA ASP A 131 -1.30 -4.83 -14.88
C ASP A 131 -2.74 -5.33 -15.03
N GLU A 132 -3.25 -5.29 -16.26
CA GLU A 132 -4.64 -5.63 -16.58
C GLU A 132 -4.99 -7.07 -16.18
N GLU A 133 -4.05 -8.01 -16.32
CA GLU A 133 -4.28 -9.41 -15.97
C GLU A 133 -4.31 -9.59 -14.45
N MET A 134 -3.46 -8.87 -13.70
CA MET A 134 -3.49 -8.90 -12.23
C MET A 134 -4.75 -8.22 -11.67
N VAL A 135 -5.23 -7.13 -12.27
CA VAL A 135 -6.48 -6.49 -11.83
C VAL A 135 -7.69 -7.37 -12.14
N LYS A 136 -7.76 -7.99 -13.33
CA LYS A 136 -8.80 -8.98 -13.65
C LYS A 136 -8.77 -10.14 -12.67
N LEU A 137 -7.58 -10.62 -12.33
CA LEU A 137 -7.40 -11.69 -11.36
C LEU A 137 -7.87 -11.27 -9.96
N ALA A 138 -7.51 -10.07 -9.49
CA ALA A 138 -8.00 -9.50 -8.25
C ALA A 138 -9.53 -9.42 -8.22
N LYS A 139 -10.13 -8.98 -9.33
CA LYS A 139 -11.59 -8.92 -9.51
C LYS A 139 -12.25 -10.30 -9.44
N GLN A 140 -11.64 -11.31 -10.05
CA GLN A 140 -12.14 -12.69 -9.99
C GLN A 140 -12.11 -13.26 -8.56
N ILE A 141 -11.06 -12.94 -7.78
CA ILE A 141 -10.89 -13.48 -6.42
C ILE A 141 -11.75 -12.72 -5.40
N HIS A 142 -11.77 -11.38 -5.47
CA HIS A 142 -12.37 -10.51 -4.45
C HIS A 142 -13.72 -9.92 -4.85
N GLY A 143 -14.18 -10.17 -6.08
CA GLY A 143 -15.53 -9.82 -6.54
C GLY A 143 -15.80 -8.32 -6.51
N THR A 144 -16.86 -7.88 -5.82
CA THR A 144 -17.30 -6.49 -5.79
C THR A 144 -16.35 -5.54 -5.05
N LEU A 145 -15.40 -6.07 -4.28
CA LEU A 145 -14.44 -5.27 -3.51
C LEU A 145 -13.32 -4.67 -4.36
N VAL A 146 -13.11 -5.18 -5.57
CA VAL A 146 -12.10 -4.64 -6.49
C VAL A 146 -12.82 -3.85 -7.58
N PRO A 147 -12.46 -2.58 -7.82
CA PRO A 147 -13.08 -1.81 -8.89
C PRO A 147 -12.58 -2.32 -10.25
N GLU A 148 -13.49 -2.47 -11.20
CA GLU A 148 -13.09 -2.77 -12.58
C GLU A 148 -12.58 -1.49 -13.25
N SER A 149 -11.34 -1.51 -13.72
CA SER A 149 -10.72 -0.34 -14.35
C SER A 149 -10.82 -0.41 -15.87
N THR A 150 -11.00 0.74 -16.50
CA THR A 150 -10.99 0.91 -17.95
C THR A 150 -9.88 1.89 -18.32
N CYS A 151 -8.96 1.46 -19.19
CA CYS A 151 -7.91 2.32 -19.73
C CYS A 151 -8.44 3.10 -20.94
N HIS A 152 -8.27 4.42 -20.93
CA HIS A 152 -8.68 5.32 -22.02
C HIS A 152 -7.50 5.78 -22.89
N GLY A 153 -6.32 5.18 -22.68
CA GLY A 153 -5.09 5.53 -23.37
C GLY A 153 -4.34 6.70 -22.73
N ASN A 154 -3.46 7.32 -23.53
CA ASN A 154 -2.56 8.38 -23.07
C ASN A 154 -3.22 9.76 -23.15
N VAL A 155 -2.83 10.65 -22.24
CA VAL A 155 -3.11 12.08 -22.37
C VAL A 155 -2.27 12.66 -23.49
N GLU A 156 -2.92 13.16 -24.54
CA GLU A 156 -2.24 13.78 -25.68
C GLU A 156 -1.45 15.02 -25.24
N GLY A 157 -0.17 15.10 -25.66
CA GLY A 157 0.71 16.23 -25.35
C GLY A 157 1.14 16.34 -23.88
N ALA A 158 0.96 15.28 -23.08
CA ALA A 158 1.46 15.25 -21.70
C ALA A 158 3.00 15.18 -21.65
N ASP A 159 3.59 16.02 -20.78
CA ASP A 159 5.01 16.06 -20.49
C ASP A 159 5.22 16.29 -18.98
N PRO A 160 5.59 15.24 -18.21
CA PRO A 160 5.81 13.84 -18.65
C PRO A 160 4.51 13.10 -19.04
N PRO A 161 4.57 11.94 -19.71
CA PRO A 161 3.39 11.18 -20.13
C PRO A 161 2.44 10.82 -18.99
N LEU A 162 1.15 10.67 -19.30
CA LEU A 162 0.11 10.19 -18.37
C LEU A 162 -0.85 9.25 -19.07
N LEU A 163 -1.33 8.23 -18.34
CA LEU A 163 -2.39 7.34 -18.77
C LEU A 163 -3.68 7.66 -18.02
N ILE A 164 -4.82 7.51 -18.69
CA ILE A 164 -6.14 7.79 -18.13
C ILE A 164 -6.85 6.48 -17.82
N TYR A 165 -7.29 6.33 -16.58
CA TYR A 165 -8.14 5.23 -16.14
C TYR A 165 -9.45 5.76 -15.57
N SER A 166 -10.56 5.08 -15.86
CA SER A 166 -11.81 5.25 -15.11
C SER A 166 -12.15 3.96 -14.37
N MET A 167 -12.83 4.08 -13.25
CA MET A 167 -13.34 2.93 -12.51
C MET A 167 -14.59 3.30 -11.69
N PRO A 168 -15.47 2.35 -11.33
CA PRO A 168 -16.58 2.62 -10.43
C PRO A 168 -16.10 3.18 -9.10
N TYR A 169 -16.83 4.16 -8.56
CA TYR A 169 -16.63 4.60 -7.18
C TYR A 169 -17.11 3.50 -6.22
N LEU A 170 -16.19 2.98 -5.42
CA LEU A 170 -16.54 2.10 -4.31
C LEU A 170 -16.92 2.94 -3.10
N ARG A 171 -18.04 2.58 -2.46
CA ARG A 171 -18.50 3.24 -1.24
C ARG A 171 -17.62 2.86 -0.06
N GLY A 172 -17.64 3.68 0.98
CA GLY A 172 -16.88 3.48 2.21
C GLY A 172 -15.81 4.53 2.40
N SER A 173 -15.28 4.58 3.60
CA SER A 173 -14.27 5.53 4.04
C SER A 173 -12.90 4.87 4.08
N SER A 174 -11.85 5.64 3.83
CA SER A 174 -10.48 5.11 3.93
C SER A 174 -10.24 4.60 5.35
N CYS A 175 -9.73 3.37 5.46
CA CYS A 175 -9.49 2.68 6.73
C CYS A 175 -8.64 3.53 7.70
N ILE A 176 -7.68 4.31 7.18
CA ILE A 176 -6.85 5.22 7.97
C ILE A 176 -7.66 6.30 8.74
N ASN A 177 -8.84 6.68 8.24
CA ASN A 177 -9.70 7.69 8.87
C ASN A 177 -10.69 7.10 9.87
N VAL A 178 -10.87 5.78 9.85
CA VAL A 178 -11.92 5.09 10.60
C VAL A 178 -11.36 4.35 11.80
N LEU A 179 -10.21 3.68 11.66
CA LEU A 179 -9.62 2.92 12.76
C LEU A 179 -9.20 3.86 13.90
N ALA A 180 -9.61 3.55 15.14
CA ALA A 180 -9.31 4.39 16.28
C ALA A 180 -7.86 4.29 16.73
N PHE A 181 -7.39 5.37 17.34
CA PHE A 181 -6.06 5.46 17.94
C PHE A 181 -6.15 5.32 19.46
N GLN A 182 -6.64 4.18 19.94
CA GLN A 182 -6.75 3.90 21.37
C GLN A 182 -6.33 2.49 21.74
N VAL A 183 -5.65 2.34 22.88
CA VAL A 183 -5.16 1.04 23.38
C VAL A 183 -6.32 0.15 23.81
N GLU A 184 -7.25 0.71 24.58
CA GLU A 184 -8.44 0.02 25.08
C GLU A 184 -9.61 0.34 24.15
N MET A 185 -10.25 -0.71 23.64
CA MET A 185 -11.46 -0.62 22.84
C MET A 185 -12.65 -1.03 23.69
N ASP A 186 -13.79 -0.38 23.48
CA ASP A 186 -15.03 -0.92 24.01
C ASP A 186 -15.43 -2.22 23.27
N PRO A 187 -16.38 -3.00 23.82
CA PRO A 187 -16.78 -4.27 23.21
C PRO A 187 -17.34 -4.13 21.77
N ASP A 188 -18.02 -3.04 21.45
CA ASP A 188 -18.61 -2.82 20.13
C ASP A 188 -17.51 -2.60 19.09
N GLU A 189 -16.56 -1.71 19.39
CA GLU A 189 -15.42 -1.46 18.54
C GLU A 189 -14.52 -2.69 18.36
N GLN A 190 -14.34 -3.48 19.43
CA GLN A 190 -13.61 -4.73 19.36
C GLN A 190 -14.28 -5.71 18.38
N THR A 191 -15.61 -5.81 18.41
CA THR A 191 -16.37 -6.65 17.46
C THR A 191 -16.21 -6.16 16.02
N LYS A 192 -16.22 -4.84 15.78
CA LYS A 192 -15.96 -4.27 14.44
C LYS A 192 -14.55 -4.61 13.94
N HIS A 193 -13.53 -4.49 14.80
CA HIS A 193 -12.17 -4.90 14.45
C HIS A 193 -12.05 -6.40 14.13
N GLN A 194 -12.83 -7.25 14.80
CA GLN A 194 -12.89 -8.68 14.46
C GLN A 194 -13.43 -8.90 13.05
N VAL A 195 -14.49 -8.18 12.65
CA VAL A 195 -15.03 -8.24 11.28
C VAL A 195 -13.96 -7.84 10.26
N PHE A 196 -13.23 -6.77 10.55
CA PHE A 196 -12.16 -6.27 9.70
C PHE A 196 -11.03 -7.30 9.49
N VAL A 197 -10.47 -7.88 10.56
CA VAL A 197 -9.32 -8.80 10.44
C VAL A 197 -9.67 -10.12 9.76
N LYS A 198 -10.94 -10.57 9.85
CA LYS A 198 -11.42 -11.78 9.16
C LYS A 198 -11.30 -11.68 7.64
N TYR A 199 -11.36 -10.48 7.07
CA TYR A 199 -11.20 -10.30 5.62
C TYR A 199 -9.88 -10.86 5.10
N PHE A 200 -8.79 -10.68 5.86
CA PHE A 200 -7.45 -11.08 5.41
C PHE A 200 -7.29 -12.59 5.25
N ALA A 201 -8.14 -13.39 5.91
CA ALA A 201 -8.18 -14.84 5.68
C ALA A 201 -8.55 -15.18 4.23
N ARG A 202 -9.32 -14.31 3.56
CA ARG A 202 -9.73 -14.46 2.16
C ARG A 202 -8.57 -14.31 1.18
N CYS A 203 -7.43 -13.74 1.59
CA CYS A 203 -6.23 -13.68 0.75
C CYS A 203 -5.65 -15.06 0.42
N TRP A 204 -6.12 -16.12 1.09
CA TRP A 204 -5.80 -17.51 0.74
C TRP A 204 -6.47 -18.00 -0.56
N TYR A 205 -7.57 -17.37 -0.96
CA TYR A 205 -8.38 -17.90 -2.04
C TYR A 205 -7.59 -18.01 -3.35
N SER A 206 -7.76 -19.15 -4.02
CA SER A 206 -7.24 -19.44 -5.34
C SER A 206 -5.70 -19.44 -5.46
N PRO A 207 -4.99 -20.41 -4.82
CA PRO A 207 -3.58 -20.66 -5.09
C PRO A 207 -3.30 -20.75 -6.60
N ARG A 208 -2.18 -20.19 -7.04
CA ARG A 208 -1.81 -20.10 -8.45
C ARG A 208 -0.57 -20.91 -8.76
N LEU A 209 -0.60 -21.57 -9.91
CA LEU A 209 0.57 -22.19 -10.49
C LEU A 209 1.42 -21.11 -11.14
N VAL A 210 2.63 -20.94 -10.65
CA VAL A 210 3.62 -20.02 -11.18
C VAL A 210 4.77 -20.83 -11.77
N SER A 211 5.32 -20.39 -12.90
CA SER A 211 6.49 -21.04 -13.49
C SER A 211 7.65 -21.11 -12.50
N HIS A 212 8.42 -22.21 -12.54
CA HIS A 212 9.59 -22.37 -11.68
C HIS A 212 10.60 -21.22 -11.83
N GLN A 213 10.78 -20.70 -13.05
CA GLN A 213 11.68 -19.57 -13.28
C GLN A 213 11.20 -18.30 -12.56
N SER A 214 9.92 -17.95 -12.66
CA SER A 214 9.39 -16.76 -11.99
C SER A 214 9.47 -16.86 -10.47
N GLN A 215 9.26 -18.06 -9.91
CA GLN A 215 9.44 -18.32 -8.49
C GLN A 215 10.91 -18.17 -8.06
N ALA A 216 11.84 -18.75 -8.82
CA ALA A 216 13.27 -18.63 -8.54
C ALA A 216 13.76 -17.17 -8.57
N ASP A 217 13.31 -16.38 -9.55
CA ASP A 217 13.68 -14.96 -9.67
C ASP A 217 13.17 -14.15 -8.46
N LYS A 218 11.92 -14.39 -8.03
CA LYS A 218 11.33 -13.74 -6.85
C LYS A 218 12.05 -14.14 -5.57
N GLN A 219 12.30 -15.44 -5.39
CA GLN A 219 13.03 -15.97 -4.25
C GLN A 219 14.43 -15.33 -4.16
N GLU A 220 15.16 -15.29 -5.27
CA GLU A 220 16.51 -14.71 -5.31
C GLU A 220 16.50 -13.20 -5.03
N GLY A 221 15.51 -12.47 -5.56
CA GLY A 221 15.32 -11.05 -5.28
C GLY A 221 15.09 -10.76 -3.79
N ILE A 222 14.25 -11.56 -3.13
CA ILE A 222 14.01 -11.45 -1.69
C ILE A 222 15.28 -11.80 -0.91
N ARG A 223 15.94 -12.91 -1.27
CA ARG A 223 17.16 -13.37 -0.61
C ARG A 223 18.25 -12.30 -0.62
N LYS A 224 18.48 -11.66 -1.77
CA LYS A 224 19.46 -10.57 -1.93
C LYS A 224 19.16 -9.39 -1.01
N ARG A 225 17.90 -8.97 -0.93
CA ARG A 225 17.47 -7.87 -0.05
C ARG A 225 17.65 -8.21 1.42
N LEU A 226 17.22 -9.39 1.86
CA LEU A 226 17.40 -9.84 3.25
C LEU A 226 18.88 -9.91 3.63
N ALA A 227 19.73 -10.48 2.75
CA ALA A 227 21.18 -10.54 2.96
C ALA A 227 21.80 -9.14 3.06
N ARG A 228 21.41 -8.22 2.17
CA ARG A 228 21.88 -6.83 2.21
C ARG A 228 21.49 -6.11 3.51
N LEU A 229 20.26 -6.30 3.97
CA LEU A 229 19.81 -5.71 5.23
C LEU A 229 20.63 -6.23 6.43
N ALA A 230 20.98 -7.51 6.43
CA ALA A 230 21.83 -8.11 7.45
C ALA A 230 23.24 -7.51 7.47
N GLU A 231 23.79 -7.19 6.29
CA GLU A 231 25.12 -6.58 6.14
C GLU A 231 25.13 -5.08 6.49
N GLU A 232 24.19 -4.31 5.97
CA GLU A 232 24.20 -2.84 6.04
C GLU A 232 23.59 -2.29 7.33
N SER A 233 22.80 -3.06 8.06
CA SER A 233 22.01 -2.55 9.18
C SER A 233 21.76 -3.56 10.32
N PRO A 234 22.83 -4.13 10.92
CA PRO A 234 22.71 -5.13 11.99
C PRO A 234 22.08 -4.59 13.29
N SER A 235 21.93 -3.28 13.44
CA SER A 235 21.32 -2.63 14.62
C SER A 235 19.81 -2.42 14.50
N ILE A 236 19.21 -2.75 13.36
CA ILE A 236 17.78 -2.52 13.09
C ILE A 236 16.95 -3.73 13.47
N LEU A 237 17.39 -4.91 13.06
CA LEU A 237 16.80 -6.20 13.40
C LEU A 237 17.87 -7.13 14.00
N PRO A 238 17.52 -7.98 14.98
CA PRO A 238 18.40 -9.03 15.43
C PRO A 238 18.86 -9.91 14.27
N GLY A 239 20.18 -10.15 14.16
CA GLY A 239 20.74 -10.98 13.08
C GLY A 239 20.21 -12.42 13.08
N SER A 240 19.75 -12.92 14.23
CA SER A 240 19.07 -14.22 14.35
C SER A 240 17.77 -14.26 13.53
N ILE A 241 16.95 -13.22 13.59
CA ILE A 241 15.69 -13.13 12.84
C ILE A 241 15.94 -13.16 11.34
N LEU A 242 16.89 -12.35 10.85
CA LEU A 242 17.23 -12.33 9.43
C LEU A 242 17.80 -13.69 8.96
N SER A 243 18.58 -14.35 9.81
CA SER A 243 19.12 -15.68 9.53
C SER A 243 18.01 -16.73 9.44
N GLU A 244 17.04 -16.70 10.35
CA GLU A 244 15.88 -17.60 10.35
C GLU A 244 14.99 -17.38 9.12
N LEU A 245 14.74 -16.12 8.75
CA LEU A 245 13.97 -15.79 7.55
C LEU A 245 14.69 -16.26 6.28
N LEU A 246 16.01 -16.08 6.19
CA LEU A 246 16.81 -16.59 5.07
C LEU A 246 16.75 -18.12 4.97
N GLN A 247 16.74 -18.84 6.09
CA GLN A 247 16.61 -20.30 6.13
C GLN A 247 15.19 -20.77 5.77
N THR A 248 14.17 -20.00 6.14
CA THR A 248 12.75 -20.31 5.86
C THR A 248 12.35 -19.98 4.43
N LEU A 249 13.00 -19.01 3.80
CA LEU A 249 12.66 -18.50 2.47
C LEU A 249 12.49 -19.59 1.40
N PRO A 250 13.36 -20.61 1.26
CA PRO A 250 13.14 -21.69 0.28
C PRO A 250 11.83 -22.46 0.49
N SER A 251 11.38 -22.65 1.74
CA SER A 251 10.13 -23.34 2.04
C SER A 251 8.90 -22.57 1.55
N LEU A 252 8.97 -21.23 1.50
CA LEU A 252 7.90 -20.38 0.96
C LEU A 252 7.75 -20.49 -0.57
N PHE A 253 8.77 -20.96 -1.26
CA PHE A 253 8.77 -21.22 -2.71
C PHE A 253 8.77 -22.72 -3.04
N SER A 254 8.52 -23.56 -2.04
CA SER A 254 8.35 -24.99 -2.25
C SER A 254 7.03 -25.28 -2.99
N PRO A 255 6.95 -26.38 -3.76
CA PRO A 255 5.71 -26.77 -4.44
C PRO A 255 4.51 -26.96 -3.50
N ASP A 256 4.78 -27.25 -2.22
CA ASP A 256 3.77 -27.53 -1.18
C ASP A 256 3.34 -26.28 -0.40
N TYR A 257 3.82 -25.10 -0.79
CA TYR A 257 3.42 -23.82 -0.22
C TYR A 257 2.71 -22.94 -1.26
N PRO A 258 1.50 -22.43 -0.96
CA PRO A 258 0.71 -21.77 -1.98
C PRO A 258 1.28 -20.42 -2.36
N GLN A 259 1.28 -20.19 -3.67
CA GLN A 259 1.49 -18.88 -4.25
C GLN A 259 0.12 -18.23 -4.43
N ALA A 260 -0.09 -17.05 -3.85
CA ALA A 260 -1.36 -16.33 -3.84
C ALA A 260 -1.20 -14.97 -4.53
N LEU A 261 -2.32 -14.38 -4.94
CA LEU A 261 -2.35 -13.00 -5.35
C LEU A 261 -2.07 -12.11 -4.13
N THR A 262 -1.06 -11.27 -4.23
CA THR A 262 -0.73 -10.23 -3.27
C THR A 262 -0.98 -8.88 -3.91
N HIS A 263 -1.51 -7.95 -3.12
CA HIS A 263 -1.62 -6.55 -3.50
C HIS A 263 -0.25 -5.86 -3.50
N SER A 264 0.68 -6.30 -2.64
CA SER A 264 2.07 -5.84 -2.50
C SER A 264 2.26 -4.38 -2.04
N ASP A 265 1.24 -3.53 -2.15
CA ASP A 265 1.09 -2.25 -1.44
C ASP A 265 -0.12 -2.24 -0.50
N PHE A 266 -0.38 -3.38 0.15
CA PHE A 266 -1.59 -3.50 0.96
C PHE A 266 -1.50 -2.67 2.23
N SER A 267 -2.29 -1.62 2.36
CA SER A 267 -2.17 -0.65 3.46
C SER A 267 -3.51 -0.01 3.81
N VAL A 268 -3.60 0.62 4.99
CA VAL A 268 -4.81 1.30 5.47
C VAL A 268 -5.27 2.46 4.59
N THR A 269 -4.43 2.96 3.66
CA THR A 269 -4.84 3.98 2.69
C THR A 269 -5.53 3.38 1.46
N ASN A 270 -5.29 2.10 1.18
CA ASN A 270 -5.80 1.38 0.02
C ASN A 270 -7.02 0.50 0.35
N ILE A 271 -7.48 0.54 1.60
CA ILE A 271 -8.65 -0.20 2.09
C ILE A 271 -9.78 0.79 2.39
N LEU A 272 -10.97 0.50 1.86
CA LEU A 272 -12.20 1.20 2.18
C LEU A 272 -13.05 0.33 3.11
N VAL A 273 -13.64 0.95 4.11
CA VAL A 273 -14.49 0.30 5.11
C VAL A 273 -15.81 1.03 5.29
N ASP A 274 -16.83 0.29 5.69
CA ASP A 274 -18.04 0.85 6.26
C ASP A 274 -17.76 1.34 7.69
N GLU A 275 -18.06 2.61 7.98
CA GLU A 275 -17.68 3.26 9.26
C GLU A 275 -18.39 2.64 10.48
N ASP A 276 -19.59 2.11 10.27
CA ASP A 276 -20.43 1.59 11.35
C ASP A 276 -20.10 0.13 11.67
N THR A 277 -19.65 -0.65 10.69
CA THR A 277 -19.45 -2.12 10.81
C THR A 277 -18.00 -2.58 10.67
N PHE A 278 -17.13 -1.74 10.11
CA PHE A 278 -15.76 -2.05 9.69
C PHE A 278 -15.65 -3.18 8.66
N GLU A 279 -16.77 -3.52 7.99
CA GLU A 279 -16.73 -4.37 6.82
C GLU A 279 -15.92 -3.69 5.71
N ILE A 280 -14.99 -4.44 5.11
CA ILE A 280 -14.26 -3.93 3.95
C ILE A 280 -15.22 -3.85 2.77
N THR A 281 -15.36 -2.64 2.24
CA THR A 281 -16.23 -2.32 1.10
C THR A 281 -15.45 -2.16 -0.19
N GLY A 282 -14.13 -2.00 -0.10
CA GLY A 282 -13.26 -1.90 -1.27
C GLY A 282 -11.77 -2.05 -0.96
N VAL A 283 -11.03 -2.59 -1.93
CA VAL A 283 -9.57 -2.57 -1.97
C VAL A 283 -9.16 -1.97 -3.31
N VAL A 284 -8.42 -0.86 -3.26
CA VAL A 284 -8.07 -0.03 -4.42
C VAL A 284 -6.56 0.01 -4.66
N ASP A 285 -6.16 0.45 -5.84
CA ASP A 285 -4.76 0.64 -6.24
C ASP A 285 -3.91 -0.64 -6.37
N TRP A 286 -4.37 -1.56 -7.21
CA TRP A 286 -3.71 -2.84 -7.52
C TRP A 286 -2.52 -2.72 -8.51
N SER A 287 -1.81 -1.59 -8.52
CA SER A 287 -0.74 -1.28 -9.50
C SER A 287 0.49 -2.17 -9.41
N ILE A 288 0.81 -2.63 -8.20
CA ILE A 288 1.96 -3.54 -7.98
C ILE A 288 1.53 -4.93 -7.52
N ALA A 289 0.31 -5.32 -7.87
CA ALA A 289 -0.20 -6.65 -7.60
C ALA A 289 0.70 -7.73 -8.22
N ALA A 290 0.95 -8.80 -7.49
CA ALA A 290 1.86 -9.85 -7.90
C ALA A 290 1.42 -11.21 -7.37
N ILE A 291 1.95 -12.29 -7.95
CA ILE A 291 1.79 -13.63 -7.37
C ILE A 291 3.02 -13.94 -6.51
N MET A 292 2.82 -14.10 -5.20
CA MET A 292 3.89 -14.31 -4.22
C MET A 292 3.49 -15.42 -3.25
N PRO A 293 4.42 -15.95 -2.42
CA PRO A 293 4.05 -16.86 -1.36
C PRO A 293 2.94 -16.27 -0.49
N PHE A 294 1.94 -17.08 -0.13
CA PHE A 294 0.91 -16.63 0.81
C PHE A 294 1.57 -16.08 2.09
N GLY A 295 1.00 -15.02 2.64
CA GLY A 295 1.51 -14.40 3.85
C GLY A 295 2.27 -13.08 3.63
N MET A 296 2.73 -12.79 2.42
CA MET A 296 3.57 -11.61 2.15
C MET A 296 2.87 -10.27 2.44
N ASP A 297 1.54 -10.20 2.37
CA ASP A 297 0.75 -9.01 2.75
C ASP A 297 0.13 -9.11 4.16
N LEU A 298 0.40 -10.19 4.93
CA LEU A 298 -0.11 -10.33 6.30
C LEU A 298 0.55 -9.35 7.27
N ASP A 299 1.49 -8.54 6.79
CA ASP A 299 2.03 -7.42 7.54
C ASP A 299 0.98 -6.38 7.92
N ILE A 300 -0.10 -6.31 7.15
CA ILE A 300 -1.26 -5.51 7.49
C ILE A 300 -1.88 -5.92 8.83
N LEU A 301 -1.88 -7.21 9.21
CA LEU A 301 -2.43 -7.65 10.49
C LEU A 301 -1.68 -7.05 11.68
N PHE A 302 -0.36 -6.91 11.55
CA PHE A 302 0.40 -6.19 12.56
C PHE A 302 -0.01 -4.72 12.57
N LEU A 303 -0.05 -4.08 11.40
CA LEU A 303 -0.37 -2.66 11.26
C LEU A 303 -1.79 -2.28 11.71
N THR A 304 -2.72 -3.23 11.72
CA THR A 304 -4.13 -3.00 12.07
C THR A 304 -4.51 -3.58 13.43
N THR A 305 -3.54 -4.09 14.21
CA THR A 305 -3.75 -4.54 15.60
C THR A 305 -3.01 -3.68 16.62
N GLY A 306 -2.63 -2.47 16.21
CA GLY A 306 -2.04 -1.43 17.02
C GLY A 306 -1.89 -0.15 16.21
N PHE A 307 -1.19 0.82 16.77
CA PHE A 307 -1.00 2.13 16.16
C PHE A 307 0.34 2.75 16.57
N MET A 308 0.85 3.65 15.73
CA MET A 308 2.07 4.39 15.99
C MET A 308 1.75 5.76 16.59
N THR A 309 2.41 6.15 17.66
CA THR A 309 2.45 7.52 18.18
C THR A 309 3.86 8.10 18.06
N LYS A 310 4.09 9.31 18.56
CA LYS A 310 5.45 9.89 18.65
C LYS A 310 6.36 9.11 19.60
N ASP A 311 5.78 8.47 20.61
CA ASP A 311 6.50 7.74 21.64
C ASP A 311 6.82 6.29 21.21
N GLY A 312 6.13 5.80 20.19
CA GLY A 312 6.41 4.51 19.58
C GLY A 312 5.14 3.76 19.18
N TRP A 313 5.29 2.47 18.96
CA TRP A 313 4.18 1.58 18.64
C TRP A 313 3.41 1.18 19.90
N HIS A 314 2.09 1.16 19.80
CA HIS A 314 1.17 0.72 20.85
C HIS A 314 0.28 -0.39 20.30
N ASP A 315 0.30 -1.55 20.95
CA ASP A 315 -0.63 -2.63 20.65
C ASP A 315 -2.02 -2.30 21.21
N TYR A 316 -3.07 -2.71 20.51
CA TYR A 316 -4.40 -2.78 21.11
C TYR A 316 -4.41 -3.86 22.19
N ALA A 317 -5.12 -3.61 23.30
CA ALA A 317 -5.27 -4.59 24.38
C ALA A 317 -5.87 -5.92 23.87
N CYS A 318 -6.73 -5.84 22.84
CA CYS A 318 -7.35 -6.98 22.19
C CYS A 318 -6.51 -7.61 21.06
N LYS A 319 -5.25 -7.20 20.82
CA LYS A 319 -4.40 -7.70 19.71
C LYS A 319 -4.34 -9.23 19.63
N ARG A 320 -4.18 -9.91 20.77
CA ARG A 320 -4.15 -11.39 20.80
C ARG A 320 -5.46 -11.99 20.26
N LEU A 321 -6.59 -11.46 20.71
CA LEU A 321 -7.92 -11.88 20.27
C LEU A 321 -8.11 -11.63 18.76
N LEU A 322 -7.67 -10.49 18.25
CA LEU A 322 -7.76 -10.18 16.81
C LEU A 322 -6.91 -11.15 15.96
N ARG A 323 -5.69 -11.49 16.41
CA ARG A 323 -4.86 -12.50 15.75
C ARG A 323 -5.50 -13.89 15.79
N GLU A 324 -6.06 -14.29 16.93
CA GLU A 324 -6.77 -15.57 17.07
C GLU A 324 -8.00 -15.61 16.15
N THR A 325 -8.78 -14.54 16.12
CA THR A 325 -9.95 -14.38 15.22
C THR A 325 -9.57 -14.55 13.76
N PHE A 326 -8.46 -13.92 13.33
CA PHE A 326 -7.94 -14.11 11.97
C PHE A 326 -7.60 -15.58 11.68
N TRP A 327 -6.86 -16.23 12.58
CA TRP A 327 -6.45 -17.62 12.38
C TRP A 327 -7.63 -18.59 12.37
N GLU A 328 -8.61 -18.40 13.26
CA GLU A 328 -9.84 -19.20 13.29
C GLU A 328 -10.60 -19.10 11.96
N GLU A 329 -10.78 -17.88 11.44
CA GLU A 329 -11.41 -17.64 10.14
C GLU A 329 -10.59 -18.26 9.00
N PHE A 330 -9.26 -18.11 9.04
CA PHE A 330 -8.35 -18.70 8.06
C PHE A 330 -8.45 -20.23 8.01
N TRP A 331 -8.50 -20.90 9.16
CA TRP A 331 -8.67 -22.35 9.19
C TRP A 331 -10.05 -22.79 8.67
N ALA A 332 -11.10 -22.03 9.02
CA ALA A 332 -12.45 -22.31 8.53
C ALA A 332 -12.55 -22.18 6.99
N ILE A 333 -11.93 -21.14 6.42
CA ILE A 333 -11.97 -20.87 4.98
C ILE A 333 -11.04 -21.80 4.19
N SER A 334 -9.82 -22.04 4.69
CA SER A 334 -8.81 -22.83 3.97
C SER A 334 -9.11 -24.33 3.97
N GLY A 335 -9.92 -24.81 4.92
CA GLY A 335 -10.20 -26.24 5.11
C GLY A 335 -8.97 -27.04 5.56
N ILE A 336 -7.92 -26.38 6.07
CA ILE A 336 -6.72 -27.05 6.55
C ILE A 336 -7.03 -27.71 7.90
N GLU A 337 -6.86 -29.03 7.93
CA GLU A 337 -7.06 -29.87 9.10
C GLU A 337 -5.73 -30.41 9.66
N GLY A 338 -5.75 -30.73 10.95
CA GLY A 338 -4.61 -31.29 11.69
C GLY A 338 -3.69 -30.22 12.29
N GLU A 339 -3.35 -30.40 13.57
CA GLU A 339 -2.49 -29.48 14.34
C GLU A 339 -1.12 -29.27 13.69
N GLU A 340 -0.49 -30.34 13.18
CA GLU A 340 0.82 -30.27 12.54
C GLU A 340 0.78 -29.40 11.26
N ASN A 341 -0.22 -29.61 10.40
CA ASN A 341 -0.38 -28.84 9.17
C ASN A 341 -0.69 -27.38 9.46
N ARG A 342 -1.61 -27.11 10.40
CA ARG A 342 -1.93 -25.74 10.84
C ARG A 342 -0.70 -25.05 11.43
N GLY A 343 0.07 -25.76 12.27
CA GLY A 343 1.33 -25.28 12.83
C GLY A 343 2.34 -24.91 11.75
N ARG A 344 2.58 -25.80 10.78
CA ARG A 344 3.49 -25.55 9.66
C ARG A 344 3.07 -24.34 8.83
N ILE A 345 1.80 -24.28 8.43
CA ILE A 345 1.29 -23.18 7.59
C ILE A 345 1.33 -21.86 8.34
N ARG A 346 1.00 -21.85 9.63
CA ARG A 346 1.09 -20.66 10.47
C ARG A 346 2.52 -20.14 10.53
N VAL A 347 3.51 -20.98 10.83
CA VAL A 347 4.93 -20.58 10.90
C VAL A 347 5.39 -19.98 9.57
N LEU A 348 5.11 -20.65 8.45
CA LEU A 348 5.50 -20.16 7.13
C LEU A 348 4.79 -18.85 6.76
N SER A 349 3.50 -18.72 7.07
CA SER A 349 2.72 -17.51 6.77
C SER A 349 3.18 -16.32 7.62
N GLU A 350 3.50 -16.54 8.90
CA GLU A 350 4.06 -15.51 9.78
C GLU A 350 5.46 -15.08 9.31
N ALA A 351 6.32 -16.02 8.88
CA ALA A 351 7.61 -15.70 8.28
C ALA A 351 7.47 -14.90 6.97
N ALA A 352 6.52 -15.25 6.11
CA ALA A 352 6.20 -14.49 4.91
C ALA A 352 5.73 -13.06 5.24
N GLY A 353 4.88 -12.89 6.26
CA GLY A 353 4.44 -11.56 6.73
C GLY A 353 5.59 -10.72 7.26
N GLN A 354 6.53 -11.32 8.00
CA GLN A 354 7.76 -10.66 8.45
C GLN A 354 8.64 -10.22 7.27
N ILE A 355 8.79 -11.06 6.24
CA ILE A 355 9.52 -10.69 5.03
C ILE A 355 8.81 -9.53 4.31
N GLY A 356 7.49 -9.59 4.15
CA GLY A 356 6.68 -8.51 3.58
C GLY A 356 6.92 -7.17 4.28
N ALA A 357 6.88 -7.18 5.61
CA ALA A 357 7.17 -6.02 6.46
C ALA A 357 8.55 -5.42 6.20
N ILE A 358 9.57 -6.28 6.15
CA ILE A 358 10.94 -5.89 5.89
C ILE A 358 11.05 -5.23 4.51
N LEU A 359 10.49 -5.87 3.49
CA LEU A 359 10.48 -5.32 2.12
C LEU A 359 9.75 -3.96 2.07
N ARG A 360 8.68 -3.79 2.84
CA ARG A 360 7.92 -2.53 2.92
C ARG A 360 8.68 -1.41 3.62
N LEU A 361 9.28 -1.72 4.77
CA LEU A 361 9.75 -0.70 5.71
C LEU A 361 11.26 -0.47 5.64
N ALA A 362 12.05 -1.46 5.22
CA ALA A 362 13.51 -1.37 5.23
C ALA A 362 14.13 -0.81 3.92
N PHE A 363 13.38 -0.86 2.82
CA PHE A 363 13.90 -0.49 1.50
C PHE A 363 13.26 0.80 0.96
N ARG A 364 14.00 1.53 0.12
CA ARG A 364 13.40 2.56 -0.73
C ARG A 364 12.40 1.92 -1.68
N ARG A 365 11.43 2.72 -2.11
CA ARG A 365 10.57 2.35 -3.21
C ARG A 365 11.20 2.74 -4.55
N ASN A 366 11.12 1.85 -5.52
CA ASN A 366 11.34 2.16 -6.93
C ASN A 366 10.26 3.14 -7.41
N ALA A 367 10.42 3.66 -8.62
CA ALA A 367 9.43 4.54 -9.22
C ALA A 367 8.06 3.86 -9.23
N ASP A 368 7.93 2.59 -9.61
CA ASP A 368 6.66 1.85 -9.61
C ASP A 368 6.06 1.56 -8.21
N GLY A 369 6.73 1.92 -7.11
CA GLY A 369 6.29 1.63 -5.74
C GLY A 369 6.78 0.29 -5.17
N SER A 370 7.41 -0.56 -5.99
CA SER A 370 8.01 -1.83 -5.55
C SER A 370 9.26 -1.60 -4.67
N PRO A 371 9.67 -2.57 -3.82
CA PRO A 371 10.89 -2.43 -3.04
C PRO A 371 12.14 -2.44 -3.94
N SER A 372 12.94 -1.38 -3.83
CA SER A 372 14.28 -1.30 -4.43
C SER A 372 15.28 -2.22 -3.71
N ASP A 373 16.53 -2.22 -4.17
CA ASP A 373 17.63 -2.86 -3.46
C ASP A 373 18.32 -1.90 -2.46
N GLU A 374 17.95 -0.62 -2.41
CA GLU A 374 18.58 0.36 -1.52
C GLU A 374 17.93 0.35 -0.13
N VAL A 375 18.73 0.06 0.90
CA VAL A 375 18.29 0.17 2.29
C VAL A 375 18.09 1.65 2.64
N SER A 376 16.91 2.00 3.12
CA SER A 376 16.63 3.37 3.54
C SER A 376 15.47 3.40 4.52
N ILE A 377 15.82 3.68 5.77
CA ILE A 377 14.93 3.44 6.90
C ILE A 377 14.86 4.74 7.68
N SER A 378 13.69 5.35 7.69
CA SER A 378 13.43 6.49 8.56
C SER A 378 13.34 6.01 10.01
N GLU A 379 13.59 6.90 10.97
CA GLU A 379 13.49 6.56 12.40
C GLU A 379 12.12 5.94 12.75
N SER A 380 11.04 6.46 12.16
CA SER A 380 9.69 5.90 12.32
C SER A 380 9.57 4.46 11.83
N ARG A 381 10.14 4.14 10.66
CA ARG A 381 10.11 2.78 10.09
C ARG A 381 10.98 1.82 10.90
N ILE A 382 12.10 2.29 11.44
CA ILE A 382 12.92 1.52 12.40
C ILE A 382 12.08 1.19 13.64
N LYS A 383 11.35 2.17 14.20
CA LYS A 383 10.48 1.95 15.36
C LYS A 383 9.37 0.93 15.06
N GLN A 384 8.75 0.98 13.88
CA GLN A 384 7.76 -0.01 13.43
C GLN A 384 8.34 -1.42 13.35
N LEU A 385 9.46 -1.57 12.63
CA LEU A 385 10.13 -2.86 12.51
C LEU A 385 10.53 -3.39 13.90
N ARG A 386 11.19 -2.58 14.72
CA ARG A 386 11.55 -3.00 16.08
C ARG A 386 10.34 -3.41 16.90
N ALA A 387 9.28 -2.62 16.92
CA ALA A 387 8.08 -2.96 17.69
C ALA A 387 7.48 -4.30 17.28
N TRP A 388 7.47 -4.58 15.97
CA TRP A 388 6.98 -5.87 15.50
C TRP A 388 7.90 -7.02 15.89
N PHE A 389 9.19 -6.89 15.61
CA PHE A 389 10.16 -7.96 15.82
C PHE A 389 10.59 -8.14 17.29
N SER A 390 10.38 -7.13 18.14
CA SER A 390 10.55 -7.23 19.60
C SER A 390 9.46 -8.05 20.27
N ALA A 391 8.30 -8.28 19.61
CA ALA A 391 7.26 -9.17 20.14
C ALA A 391 7.60 -10.67 19.96
N TYR A 392 8.72 -10.99 19.31
CA TYR A 392 9.21 -12.35 19.03
C TYR A 392 10.51 -12.70 19.79
N ILE A 393 10.96 -11.81 20.68
CA ILE A 393 12.05 -12.02 21.65
C ILE A 393 11.43 -12.06 23.03
#